data_AF-A0A7C9CTT8-F1
#
_entry.id   AF-A0A7C9CTT8-F1
#
_cell.length_a   1.000
_cell.length_b   1.000
_cell.length_c   1.000
_cell.angle_alpha   90.00
_cell.angle_beta   90.00
_cell.angle_gamma   90.00
#
_symmetry.space_group_name_H-M   'P 1'
#
loop_
_entity.id
_entity.type
_entity.pdbx_description
1 polymer ?
#
loop_
_entity_poly.entity_id
_entity_poly.type
_entity_poly.pdbx_seq_one_letter_code
_entity_poly.pdbx_strand_id
1 'polypeptide(L)'
;GRITWDFRRLSNSEANWGSKLMNLPEAKNMTMLAIESSPYGKNDFAIPYPTYFHPSSDTEVVEWQDRVRSQKRRNLFTFSGAPRPNMTNSIRGELINQCSNSSRCKMLSCVRNDLCSSPVHIIKIFMKSDFCLQPPGDSYTRRSIFDSILAGC
;
A
#
# COMPACT_ATOMS: atom_id res chain seq x y z
N GLY A 1 -3.38 4.50 6.72
CA GLY A 1 -4.01 5.80 6.40
C GLY A 1 -5.35 5.57 5.73
N ARG A 2 -6.24 6.56 5.77
CA ARG A 2 -7.51 6.64 5.05
C ARG A 2 -7.36 7.54 3.83
N ILE A 3 -8.07 7.26 2.74
CA ILE A 3 -7.96 8.02 1.49
C ILE A 3 -8.83 9.29 1.54
N THR A 4 -8.58 10.27 0.66
CA THR A 4 -9.33 11.56 0.64
C THR A 4 -10.85 11.36 0.58
N TRP A 5 -11.31 10.34 -0.14
CA TRP A 5 -12.74 10.00 -0.28
C TRP A 5 -13.40 9.55 1.02
N ASP A 6 -12.64 9.03 1.99
CA ASP A 6 -13.15 8.68 3.33
C ASP A 6 -13.57 9.94 4.12
N PHE A 7 -13.12 11.13 3.70
CA PHE A 7 -13.41 12.41 4.34
C PHE A 7 -14.28 13.36 3.49
N ARG A 8 -14.64 12.94 2.27
CA ARG A 8 -15.38 13.72 1.27
C ARG A 8 -16.66 13.00 0.83
N ARG A 9 -17.57 12.73 1.76
CA ARG A 9 -18.87 12.12 1.44
C ARG A 9 -19.60 12.93 0.37
N LEU A 10 -20.03 12.26 -0.71
CA LEU A 10 -20.59 12.90 -1.91
C LEU A 10 -21.93 13.62 -1.67
N SER A 11 -22.69 13.22 -0.64
CA SER A 11 -23.93 13.91 -0.25
C SER A 11 -24.15 13.82 1.26
N ASN A 12 -25.15 14.54 1.78
CA ASN A 12 -25.54 14.48 3.19
C ASN A 12 -26.27 13.18 3.59
N SER A 13 -26.49 12.25 2.67
CA SER A 13 -27.09 10.95 3.00
C SER A 13 -26.11 10.11 3.81
N GLU A 14 -26.53 9.65 4.99
CA GLU A 14 -25.75 8.73 5.83
C GLU A 14 -25.53 7.34 5.17
N ALA A 15 -26.26 7.03 4.09
CA ALA A 15 -26.03 5.83 3.30
C ALA A 15 -24.74 5.89 2.45
N ASN A 16 -24.20 7.09 2.21
CA ASN A 16 -22.99 7.26 1.42
C ASN A 16 -21.72 7.05 2.26
N TRP A 17 -20.71 6.44 1.64
CA TRP A 17 -19.43 6.13 2.27
C TRP A 17 -18.68 7.39 2.76
N GLY A 18 -17.95 7.25 3.87
CA GLY A 18 -17.06 8.28 4.41
C GLY A 18 -17.75 9.29 5.32
N SER A 19 -16.99 10.31 5.73
CA SER A 19 -17.44 11.44 6.56
C SER A 19 -17.56 12.71 5.73
N LYS A 20 -18.17 13.75 6.31
CA LYS A 20 -18.27 15.08 5.70
C LYS A 20 -17.14 16.04 6.13
N LEU A 21 -16.10 15.55 6.80
CA LEU A 21 -15.07 16.39 7.43
C LEU A 21 -14.49 17.42 6.46
N MET A 22 -14.02 17.00 5.28
CA MET A 22 -13.43 17.89 4.27
C MET A 22 -14.45 18.78 3.56
N ASN A 23 -15.75 18.55 3.76
CA ASN A 23 -16.82 19.38 3.21
C ASN A 23 -17.29 20.46 4.19
N LEU A 24 -16.89 20.39 5.47
CA LEU A 24 -17.19 21.42 6.46
C LEU A 24 -16.51 22.75 6.09
N PRO A 25 -17.19 23.89 6.27
CA PRO A 25 -16.61 25.22 5.95
C PRO A 25 -15.25 25.46 6.62
N GLU A 26 -15.10 25.04 7.87
CA GLU A 26 -13.89 25.22 8.67
C GLU A 26 -12.73 24.39 8.11
N ALA A 27 -12.99 23.16 7.71
CA ALA A 27 -11.99 22.25 7.17
C ALA A 27 -11.53 22.65 5.75
N LYS A 28 -12.38 23.31 4.96
CA LYS A 28 -12.02 23.80 3.62
C LYS A 28 -10.91 24.84 3.64
N ASN A 29 -10.73 25.54 4.76
CA ASN A 29 -9.66 26.52 4.93
C ASN A 29 -8.41 25.94 5.63
N MET A 30 -8.39 24.64 5.90
CA MET A 30 -7.25 23.95 6.49
C MET A 30 -6.41 23.26 5.42
N THR A 31 -5.10 23.20 5.62
CA THR A 31 -4.23 22.25 4.92
C THR A 31 -4.42 20.85 5.48
N MET A 32 -4.75 19.89 4.63
CA MET A 32 -4.94 18.50 5.02
C MET A 32 -3.95 17.60 4.29
N LEU A 33 -3.23 16.78 5.05
CA LEU A 33 -2.33 15.77 4.50
C LEU A 33 -3.05 14.43 4.50
N ALA A 34 -3.17 13.81 3.31
CA ALA A 34 -3.82 12.52 3.13
C ALA A 34 -2.95 11.62 2.24
N ILE A 35 -3.21 10.32 2.23
CA ILE A 35 -2.41 9.36 1.41
C ILE A 35 -2.77 9.38 -0.08
N GLU A 36 -3.77 10.20 -0.44
CA GLU A 36 -4.29 10.44 -1.78
C GLU A 36 -4.84 11.88 -1.77
N SER A 37 -4.65 12.62 -2.86
CA SER A 37 -5.22 13.96 -3.05
C SER A 37 -6.36 13.93 -4.05
N SER A 38 -7.40 14.69 -3.79
CA SER A 38 -8.50 14.89 -4.73
C SER A 38 -8.05 15.73 -5.92
N PRO A 39 -8.34 15.33 -7.17
CA PRO A 39 -8.07 16.17 -8.34
C PRO A 39 -8.95 17.42 -8.39
N TYR A 40 -9.99 17.50 -7.54
CA TYR A 40 -10.93 18.62 -7.45
C TYR A 40 -10.79 19.41 -6.14
N GLY A 41 -10.06 18.86 -5.17
CA GLY A 41 -9.77 19.51 -3.90
C GLY A 41 -8.58 20.45 -4.02
N LYS A 42 -8.65 21.60 -3.34
CA LYS A 42 -7.57 22.61 -3.35
C LYS A 42 -6.71 22.57 -2.08
N ASN A 43 -7.14 21.84 -1.06
CA ASN A 43 -6.60 21.93 0.29
C ASN A 43 -6.12 20.59 0.87
N ASP A 44 -6.25 19.49 0.10
CA ASP A 44 -5.69 18.19 0.44
C ASP A 44 -4.47 17.84 -0.42
N PHE A 45 -3.38 17.49 0.25
CA PHE A 45 -2.09 17.18 -0.36
C PHE A 45 -1.73 15.72 -0.12
N ALA A 46 -1.33 15.03 -1.18
CA ALA A 46 -0.92 13.64 -1.11
C ALA A 46 0.45 13.54 -0.43
N ILE A 47 0.51 12.75 0.63
CA ILE A 47 1.75 12.28 1.24
C ILE A 47 1.89 10.77 1.03
N PRO A 48 3.12 10.23 1.02
CA PRO A 48 3.35 8.78 1.04
C PRO A 48 2.51 8.06 2.10
N TYR A 49 2.12 6.81 1.83
CA TYR A 49 1.53 5.99 2.89
C TYR A 49 2.55 5.88 4.04
N PRO A 50 2.12 6.11 5.30
CA PRO A 50 2.97 5.84 6.44
C PRO A 50 3.40 4.37 6.44
N THR A 51 4.70 4.17 6.58
CA THR A 51 5.33 2.85 6.70
C THR A 51 5.74 2.62 8.15
N TYR A 52 6.24 1.42 8.45
CA TYR A 52 6.80 1.10 9.77
C TYR A 52 8.28 1.47 9.91
N PHE A 53 8.82 2.24 8.95
CA PHE A 53 10.20 2.67 8.93
C PHE A 53 10.29 4.10 9.47
N HIS A 54 10.85 4.24 10.67
CA HIS A 54 10.95 5.51 11.41
C HIS A 54 12.39 5.75 11.86
N PRO A 55 13.32 5.99 10.93
CA PRO A 55 14.70 6.25 11.27
C PRO A 55 14.83 7.55 12.08
N SER A 56 15.66 7.55 13.11
CA SER A 56 15.92 8.73 13.95
C SER A 56 17.09 9.58 13.44
N SER A 57 17.89 9.04 12.51
CA SER A 57 19.07 9.69 11.94
C SER A 57 19.35 9.21 10.52
N ASP A 58 20.13 9.98 9.77
CA ASP A 58 20.59 9.60 8.42
C ASP A 58 21.43 8.32 8.45
N THR A 59 22.16 8.06 9.53
CA THR A 59 22.94 6.83 9.71
C THR A 59 22.04 5.59 9.68
N GLU A 60 20.90 5.61 10.37
CA GLU A 60 19.93 4.50 10.34
C GLU A 60 19.34 4.28 8.93
N VAL A 61 19.20 5.34 8.14
CA VAL A 61 18.79 5.23 6.73
C VAL A 61 19.85 4.53 5.90
N VAL A 62 21.13 4.91 6.06
CA VAL A 62 22.25 4.29 5.33
C VAL A 62 22.39 2.82 5.72
N GLU A 63 22.34 2.49 7.02
CA GLU A 63 22.38 1.11 7.51
C GLU A 63 21.24 0.26 6.92
N TRP A 64 20.04 0.82 6.85
CA TRP A 64 18.90 0.15 6.22
C TRP A 64 19.14 -0.11 4.73
N GLN A 65 19.64 0.89 3.99
CA GLN A 65 19.96 0.73 2.57
C GLN A 65 21.02 -0.36 2.34
N ASP A 66 22.08 -0.39 3.15
CA ASP A 66 23.15 -1.39 3.04
C ASP A 66 22.65 -2.79 3.39
N ARG A 67 21.77 -2.90 4.40
CA ARG A 67 21.07 -4.14 4.71
C ARG A 67 20.23 -4.62 3.53
N VAL A 68 19.50 -3.74 2.86
CA VAL A 68 18.64 -4.07 1.71
C VAL A 68 19.45 -4.46 0.47
N ARG A 69 20.55 -3.73 0.18
CA ARG A 69 21.46 -4.02 -0.93
C ARG A 69 22.19 -5.36 -0.77
N SER A 70 22.52 -5.74 0.47
CA SER A 70 23.21 -7.00 0.76
C SER A 70 22.31 -8.25 0.73
N GLN A 71 20.99 -8.09 0.59
CA GLN A 71 20.09 -9.25 0.58
C GLN A 71 20.19 -10.07 -0.70
N LYS A 72 20.35 -11.38 -0.54
CA LYS A 72 20.21 -12.34 -1.65
C LYS A 72 18.73 -12.46 -2.05
N ARG A 73 18.40 -12.00 -3.26
CA ARG A 73 17.09 -12.14 -3.88
C ARG A 73 16.90 -13.59 -4.36
N ARG A 74 16.00 -14.33 -3.70
CA ARG A 74 15.73 -15.76 -3.95
C ARG A 74 14.52 -15.99 -4.85
N ASN A 75 13.60 -15.02 -4.88
CA ASN A 75 12.40 -15.10 -5.71
C ASN A 75 12.48 -14.03 -6.79
N LEU A 76 12.09 -14.36 -8.03
CA LEU A 76 12.02 -13.34 -9.07
C LEU A 76 10.91 -12.34 -8.75
N PHE A 77 9.75 -12.84 -8.35
CA PHE A 77 8.62 -11.99 -8.02
C PHE A 77 7.92 -12.43 -6.74
N THR A 78 7.25 -11.49 -6.08
CA THR A 78 6.38 -11.74 -4.94
C THR A 78 5.05 -11.06 -5.15
N PHE A 79 3.99 -11.74 -4.76
CA PHE A 79 2.67 -11.12 -4.61
C PHE A 79 2.19 -11.30 -3.17
N SER A 80 1.85 -10.20 -2.52
CA SER A 80 1.15 -10.18 -1.24
C SER A 80 -0.27 -9.67 -1.48
N GLY A 81 -1.26 -10.54 -1.33
CA GLY A 81 -2.62 -10.16 -1.58
C GLY A 81 -3.65 -11.26 -1.38
N ALA A 82 -4.89 -10.89 -1.66
CA ALA A 82 -6.05 -11.77 -1.64
C ALA A 82 -6.86 -11.57 -2.94
N PRO A 83 -7.65 -12.58 -3.35
CA PRO A 83 -8.59 -12.45 -4.45
C PRO A 83 -9.58 -11.30 -4.23
N ARG A 84 -10.07 -10.72 -5.34
CA ARG A 84 -11.14 -9.71 -5.33
C ARG A 84 -12.28 -10.18 -6.24
N PRO A 85 -13.11 -11.14 -5.78
CA PRO A 85 -14.13 -11.76 -6.64
C PRO A 85 -15.17 -10.75 -7.16
N ASN A 86 -15.42 -9.68 -6.41
CA ASN A 86 -16.39 -8.64 -6.78
C ASN A 86 -15.80 -7.56 -7.72
N MET A 87 -14.52 -7.69 -8.13
CA MET A 87 -13.87 -6.77 -9.06
C MET A 87 -13.52 -7.50 -10.34
N THR A 88 -14.40 -7.46 -11.34
CA THR A 88 -14.25 -8.19 -12.61
C THR A 88 -13.00 -7.79 -13.40
N ASN A 89 -12.56 -6.53 -13.28
CA ASN A 89 -11.35 -6.01 -13.94
C ASN A 89 -10.06 -6.26 -13.13
N SER A 90 -10.12 -7.00 -12.02
CA SER A 90 -8.95 -7.24 -11.17
C SER A 90 -8.10 -8.40 -11.69
N ILE A 91 -6.86 -8.12 -12.09
CA ILE A 91 -5.87 -9.14 -12.45
C ILE A 91 -5.35 -9.98 -11.27
N ARG A 92 -5.74 -9.66 -10.03
CA ARG A 92 -5.24 -10.34 -8.81
C ARG A 92 -5.49 -11.85 -8.83
N GLY A 93 -6.63 -12.30 -9.35
CA GLY A 93 -6.93 -13.72 -9.45
C GLY A 93 -5.93 -14.45 -10.35
N GLU A 94 -5.62 -13.86 -11.50
CA GLU A 94 -4.64 -14.38 -12.44
C GLU A 94 -3.22 -14.38 -11.85
N LEU A 95 -2.81 -13.29 -11.20
CA LEU A 95 -1.53 -13.22 -10.49
C LEU A 95 -1.43 -14.29 -9.39
N ILE A 96 -2.52 -14.56 -8.67
CA ILE A 96 -2.56 -15.61 -7.66
C ILE A 96 -2.37 -16.98 -8.29
N ASN A 97 -3.08 -17.26 -9.37
CA ASN A 97 -3.00 -18.52 -10.09
C ASN A 97 -1.58 -18.76 -10.65
N GLN A 98 -1.03 -17.78 -11.38
CA GLN A 98 0.32 -17.88 -11.96
C GLN A 98 1.41 -17.99 -10.90
N CYS A 99 1.31 -17.22 -9.81
CA CYS A 99 2.26 -17.28 -8.72
C CYS A 99 2.25 -18.63 -8.00
N SER A 100 1.06 -19.20 -7.78
CA SER A 100 0.92 -20.51 -7.11
C SER A 100 1.49 -21.66 -7.95
N ASN A 101 1.49 -21.50 -9.28
CA ASN A 101 2.02 -22.47 -10.24
C ASN A 101 3.48 -22.19 -10.65
N SER A 102 4.18 -21.25 -9.99
CA SER A 102 5.55 -20.89 -10.35
C SER A 102 6.50 -21.01 -9.15
N SER A 103 7.57 -21.79 -9.31
CA SER A 103 8.67 -21.84 -8.33
C SER A 103 9.45 -20.53 -8.22
N ARG A 104 9.27 -19.60 -9.17
CA ARG A 104 9.93 -18.28 -9.19
C ARG A 104 9.17 -17.23 -8.38
N CYS A 105 7.92 -17.53 -8.01
CA CYS A 105 7.09 -16.62 -7.23
C CYS A 105 7.07 -17.00 -5.75
N LYS A 106 7.14 -15.99 -4.89
CA LYS A 106 6.70 -16.15 -3.50
C LYS A 106 5.33 -15.53 -3.28
N MET A 107 4.35 -16.37 -2.97
CA MET A 107 3.02 -15.93 -2.55
C MET A 107 2.99 -15.65 -1.05
N LEU A 108 2.42 -14.50 -0.66
CA LEU A 108 1.93 -14.25 0.68
C LEU A 108 0.41 -14.03 0.62
N SER A 109 -0.36 -15.05 1.00
CA SER A 109 -1.82 -14.98 1.01
C SER A 109 -2.32 -14.13 2.18
N CYS A 110 -3.13 -13.12 1.88
CA CYS A 110 -3.75 -12.24 2.87
C CYS A 110 -5.20 -12.65 3.22
N VAL A 111 -5.55 -13.93 3.02
CA VAL A 111 -6.93 -14.43 3.22
C VAL A 111 -7.16 -14.93 4.65
N ARG A 112 -6.17 -15.61 5.25
CA ARG A 112 -6.22 -16.19 6.60
C ARG A 112 -4.88 -15.98 7.29
N ASN A 113 -4.92 -15.56 8.57
CA ASN A 113 -3.80 -15.03 9.34
C ASN A 113 -3.25 -13.73 8.73
N ASP A 114 -3.30 -12.66 9.52
CA ASP A 114 -3.00 -11.29 9.08
C ASP A 114 -1.50 -11.02 8.92
N LEU A 115 -0.76 -11.97 8.33
CA LEU A 115 0.67 -11.83 8.04
C LEU A 115 0.93 -10.63 7.13
N CYS A 116 -0.05 -10.22 6.33
CA CYS A 116 0.02 -9.02 5.50
C CYS A 116 -0.09 -7.71 6.29
N SER A 117 -0.54 -7.77 7.54
CA SER A 117 -0.42 -6.66 8.50
C SER A 117 0.81 -6.77 9.40
N SER A 118 1.56 -7.88 9.33
CA SER A 118 2.84 -8.00 10.02
C SER A 118 3.96 -7.34 9.20
N PRO A 119 4.52 -6.21 9.67
CA PRO A 119 5.54 -5.47 8.92
C PRO A 119 6.79 -6.31 8.70
N VAL A 120 7.18 -7.06 9.73
CA VAL A 120 8.35 -7.94 9.72
C VAL A 120 8.23 -9.02 8.63
N HIS A 121 7.04 -9.61 8.46
CA HIS A 121 6.84 -10.65 7.46
C HIS A 121 6.86 -10.09 6.05
N ILE A 122 6.16 -8.98 5.82
CA ILE A 122 6.11 -8.30 4.52
C ILE A 122 7.50 -7.89 4.07
N ILE A 123 8.21 -7.12 4.90
CA ILE A 123 9.54 -6.61 4.56
C ILE A 123 10.53 -7.76 4.33
N LYS A 124 10.49 -8.83 5.15
CA LYS A 124 11.38 -9.98 4.98
C LYS A 124 11.17 -10.73 3.66
N ILE A 125 9.93 -10.82 3.18
CA ILE A 125 9.63 -11.47 1.89
C ILE A 125 10.03 -10.55 0.74
N PHE A 126 9.67 -9.28 0.80
CA PHE A 126 10.00 -8.29 -0.23
C PHE A 126 11.51 -8.13 -0.41
N MET A 127 12.27 -8.08 0.69
CA MET A 127 13.74 -8.02 0.69
C MET A 127 14.41 -9.23 0.02
N LYS A 128 13.68 -10.34 -0.16
CA LYS A 128 14.18 -11.56 -0.80
C LYS A 128 13.71 -11.69 -2.26
N SER A 129 13.13 -10.64 -2.83
CA SER A 129 12.51 -10.68 -4.15
C SER A 129 13.01 -9.55 -5.03
N ASP A 130 13.15 -9.83 -6.33
CA ASP A 130 13.56 -8.82 -7.32
C ASP A 130 12.39 -7.87 -7.66
N PHE A 131 11.20 -8.43 -7.86
CA PHE A 131 9.99 -7.68 -8.19
C PHE A 131 8.89 -7.89 -7.16
N CYS A 132 8.31 -6.80 -6.65
CA CYS A 132 7.16 -6.84 -5.76
C CYS A 132 5.92 -6.39 -6.55
N LEU A 133 5.02 -7.32 -6.82
CA LEU A 133 3.86 -7.08 -7.68
C LEU A 133 2.81 -6.26 -6.92
N GLN A 134 2.49 -5.08 -7.46
CA GLN A 134 1.52 -4.14 -6.89
C GLN A 134 0.37 -3.88 -7.89
N PRO A 135 -0.50 -4.88 -8.17
CA PRO A 135 -1.61 -4.69 -9.09
C PRO A 135 -2.60 -3.63 -8.54
N PRO A 136 -3.28 -2.91 -9.44
CA PRO A 136 -4.31 -1.95 -9.06
C PRO A 136 -5.37 -2.53 -8.10
N GLY A 137 -6.03 -1.63 -7.39
CA GLY A 137 -7.28 -1.95 -6.71
C GLY A 137 -8.02 -0.67 -6.34
N ASP A 138 -8.74 -0.68 -5.22
CA ASP A 138 -9.63 0.41 -4.75
C ASP A 138 -9.05 1.83 -4.71
N SER A 139 -7.73 1.99 -4.60
CA SER A 139 -7.03 3.28 -4.51
C SER A 139 -5.80 3.27 -5.41
N TYR A 140 -5.35 4.47 -5.84
CA TYR A 140 -4.19 4.63 -6.73
C TYR A 140 -2.87 4.18 -6.10
N THR A 141 -2.69 4.39 -4.80
CA THR A 141 -1.52 3.94 -4.04
C THR A 141 -1.93 3.14 -2.80
N ARG A 142 -1.00 2.38 -2.21
CA ARG A 142 -1.22 1.53 -1.04
C ARG A 142 0.05 1.42 -0.20
N ARG A 143 -0.09 1.10 1.10
CA ARG A 143 1.05 0.86 2.02
C ARG A 143 2.08 -0.10 1.42
N SER A 144 1.62 -1.21 0.83
CA SER A 144 2.46 -2.25 0.22
C SER A 144 3.44 -1.72 -0.84
N ILE A 145 3.08 -0.66 -1.57
CA ILE A 145 3.97 -0.02 -2.57
C ILE A 145 5.17 0.64 -1.87
N PHE A 146 4.94 1.31 -0.75
CA PHE A 146 6.02 1.95 0.00
C PHE A 146 6.84 0.94 0.79
N ASP A 147 6.21 -0.13 1.29
CA ASP A 147 6.91 -1.26 1.89
C ASP A 147 7.83 -1.97 0.87
N SER A 148 7.44 -2.04 -0.41
CA SER A 148 8.31 -2.60 -1.45
C SER A 148 9.51 -1.72 -1.70
N ILE A 149 9.30 -0.40 -1.86
CA ILE A 149 10.38 0.58 -2.06
C ILE A 149 11.40 0.47 -0.92
N LEU A 150 10.94 0.41 0.33
CA LEU A 150 11.79 0.22 1.50
C LEU A 150 12.56 -1.10 1.49
N ALA A 151 12.00 -2.15 0.90
CA ALA A 151 12.64 -3.45 0.76
C ALA A 151 13.52 -3.59 -0.50
N GLY A 152 13.62 -2.55 -1.32
CA GLY A 152 14.41 -2.54 -2.56
C GLY A 152 13.79 -3.37 -3.67
N CYS A 153 12.46 -3.34 -3.76
CA CYS A 153 11.63 -3.81 -4.88
C CYS A 153 10.43 -2.84 -5.03
#